data_AF-A0A317VQJ3-F1
#
_entry.id   AF-A0A317VQJ3-F1
#
_cell.length_a   1.000
_cell.length_b   1.000
_cell.length_c   1.000
_cell.angle_alpha   90.00
_cell.angle_beta   90.00
_cell.angle_gamma   90.00
#
_symmetry.space_group_name_H-M   'P 1'
#
loop_
_entity.id
_entity.type
_entity.pdbx_description
1 polymer ?
#
loop_
_entity_poly.entity_id
_entity_poly.type
_entity_poly.pdbx_seq_one_letter_code
_entity_poly.pdbx_strand_id
1 'polypeptide(L)'
;MGSISGPNGLQTVDISVYLHSNDPVFRKAKADELVKVIHGQGCRGIEFFDLPLGEKRKVEHPHGTVPYRRYTGVGRQRIYSSIRGSERTKHWTEIDQEPFHHNRWVDEKTLPGFRAFMKDFLQKLEQLHRAVLDALLLGLEVDPSEADYFRSLHAGPQSKIRLLHYPALLESTTDRQATTWCPSHTDFTTFTFLIQNQNQELEVED
;
A
#
# COMPACT_ATOMS: atom_id res chain seq x y z
N MET A 1 -0.23 -22.55 20.33
CA MET A 1 -0.59 -23.39 19.17
C MET A 1 -0.49 -22.49 17.94
N GLY A 2 0.66 -22.47 17.26
CA GLY A 2 0.87 -23.27 16.06
C GLY A 2 0.43 -22.48 14.81
N SER A 3 1.19 -21.46 14.41
CA SER A 3 0.97 -20.77 13.12
C SER A 3 1.58 -21.64 12.02
N ILE A 4 0.72 -22.34 11.29
CA ILE A 4 1.07 -23.02 10.05
C ILE A 4 0.88 -22.00 8.94
N SER A 5 1.90 -21.18 8.66
CA SER A 5 1.98 -20.52 7.35
C SER A 5 2.87 -21.38 6.47
N GLY A 6 2.26 -22.02 5.47
CA GLY A 6 3.02 -22.64 4.38
C GLY A 6 3.90 -21.59 3.67
N PRO A 7 4.85 -22.02 2.81
CA PRO A 7 5.85 -21.14 2.19
C PRO A 7 5.28 -20.00 1.33
N ASN A 8 3.95 -19.96 1.10
CA ASN A 8 3.26 -18.99 0.27
C ASN A 8 2.24 -18.09 1.04
N GLY A 9 2.16 -18.18 2.37
CA GLY A 9 1.26 -17.36 3.18
C GLY A 9 1.90 -16.06 3.68
N LEU A 10 1.13 -14.99 3.89
CA LEU A 10 1.63 -13.81 4.59
C LEU A 10 2.05 -14.18 6.00
N GLN A 11 3.35 -14.01 6.29
CA GLN A 11 3.89 -14.16 7.63
C GLN A 11 3.19 -13.21 8.60
N THR A 12 2.73 -13.74 9.73
CA THR A 12 2.14 -12.97 10.82
C THR A 12 3.15 -12.86 11.95
N VAL A 13 3.44 -11.63 12.41
CA VAL A 13 4.33 -11.40 13.55
C VAL A 13 3.48 -11.07 14.76
N ASP A 14 3.62 -11.86 15.83
CA ASP A 14 3.02 -11.54 17.12
C ASP A 14 3.83 -10.44 17.81
N ILE A 15 3.26 -9.23 17.86
CA ILE A 15 3.88 -8.05 18.47
C ILE A 15 3.58 -7.92 19.97
N SER A 16 2.92 -8.89 20.61
CA SER A 16 2.61 -8.85 22.04
C SER A 16 3.87 -8.64 22.90
N VAL A 17 5.00 -9.23 22.51
CA VAL A 17 6.30 -9.02 23.16
C VAL A 17 6.77 -7.57 23.06
N TYR A 18 6.55 -6.91 21.92
CA TYR A 18 6.86 -5.49 21.76
C TYR A 18 5.96 -4.60 22.63
N LEU A 19 4.67 -4.93 22.71
CA LEU A 19 3.68 -4.13 23.44
C LEU A 19 3.82 -4.26 24.96
N HIS A 20 4.07 -5.47 25.49
CA HIS A 20 4.00 -5.74 26.94
C HIS A 20 5.35 -5.88 27.63
N SER A 21 6.46 -6.03 26.89
CA SER A 21 7.79 -6.08 27.50
C SER A 21 8.36 -4.69 27.75
N ASN A 22 9.03 -4.52 28.89
CA ASN A 22 9.86 -3.35 29.19
C ASN A 22 11.34 -3.54 28.82
N ASP A 23 11.75 -4.74 28.39
CA ASP A 23 13.12 -5.03 28.00
C ASP A 23 13.41 -4.48 26.59
N PRO A 24 14.35 -3.53 26.44
CA PRO A 24 14.66 -2.91 25.15
C PRO A 24 15.22 -3.91 24.12
N VAL A 25 15.91 -4.97 24.55
CA VAL A 25 16.47 -6.00 23.66
C VAL A 25 15.34 -6.82 23.05
N PHE A 26 14.38 -7.28 23.86
CA PHE A 26 13.25 -8.06 23.35
C PHE A 26 12.30 -7.22 22.48
N ARG A 27 12.07 -5.96 22.86
CA ARG A 27 11.31 -5.03 22.03
C ARG A 27 11.98 -4.80 20.68
N LYS A 28 13.29 -4.53 20.67
CA LYS A 28 14.05 -4.32 19.43
C LYS A 28 14.03 -5.57 18.54
N ALA A 29 14.31 -6.75 19.11
CA ALA A 29 14.31 -7.99 18.35
C ALA A 29 12.96 -8.26 17.67
N LYS A 30 11.85 -7.97 18.38
CA LYS A 30 10.51 -8.12 17.81
C LYS A 30 10.18 -7.06 16.75
N ALA A 31 10.66 -5.82 16.94
CA ALA A 31 10.55 -4.78 15.93
C ALA A 31 11.34 -5.12 14.65
N ASP A 32 12.56 -5.65 14.79
CA ASP A 32 13.39 -6.10 13.66
C ASP A 32 12.71 -7.24 12.88
N GLU A 33 12.08 -8.19 13.58
CA GLU A 33 11.27 -9.25 12.97
C GLU A 33 10.08 -8.68 12.19
N LEU A 34 9.34 -7.75 12.78
CA LEU A 34 8.21 -7.08 12.13
C LEU A 34 8.66 -6.36 10.86
N VAL A 35 9.73 -5.57 10.94
CA VAL A 35 10.31 -4.84 9.79
C VAL A 35 10.72 -5.81 8.68
N LYS A 36 11.40 -6.91 9.03
CA LYS A 36 11.79 -7.94 8.06
C LYS A 36 10.59 -8.55 7.35
N VAL A 37 9.52 -8.86 8.09
CA VAL A 37 8.29 -9.42 7.52
C VAL A 37 7.58 -8.41 6.60
N ILE A 38 7.47 -7.15 7.01
CA ILE A 38 6.89 -6.08 6.18
C ILE A 38 7.67 -5.92 4.88
N HIS A 39 9.01 -5.88 4.95
CA HIS A 39 9.84 -5.80 3.74
C HIS A 39 9.68 -7.01 2.83
N GLY A 40 9.69 -8.23 3.40
CA GLY A 40 9.48 -9.46 2.62
C GLY A 40 8.11 -9.51 1.94
N GLN A 41 7.08 -8.98 2.58
CA GLN A 41 5.74 -8.85 1.99
C GLN A 41 5.69 -7.80 0.87
N GLY A 42 6.44 -6.70 1.01
CA GLY A 42 6.62 -5.70 -0.05
C GLY A 42 7.26 -6.25 -1.33
N CYS A 43 8.05 -7.32 -1.25
CA CYS A 43 8.68 -7.96 -2.41
C CYS A 43 7.67 -8.48 -3.46
N ARG A 44 6.45 -8.80 -3.05
CA ARG A 44 5.39 -9.25 -3.99
C ARG A 44 5.01 -8.17 -4.99
N GLY A 45 5.09 -6.90 -4.59
CA GLY A 45 4.93 -5.77 -5.51
C GLY A 45 6.08 -5.70 -6.52
N ILE A 46 7.31 -5.98 -6.09
CA ILE A 46 8.50 -6.00 -6.96
C ILE A 46 8.33 -7.07 -8.04
N GLU A 47 7.96 -8.29 -7.66
CA GLU A 47 7.71 -9.39 -8.60
C GLU A 47 6.70 -9.00 -9.69
N PHE A 48 5.62 -8.30 -9.32
CA PHE A 48 4.66 -7.78 -10.30
C PHE A 48 5.29 -6.75 -11.25
N PHE A 49 6.08 -5.81 -10.74
CA PHE A 49 6.71 -4.78 -11.58
C PHE A 49 7.87 -5.29 -12.43
N ASP A 50 8.48 -6.44 -12.09
CA ASP A 50 9.50 -7.13 -12.88
C ASP A 50 8.93 -7.94 -14.04
N LEU A 51 7.62 -8.21 -14.06
CA LEU A 51 6.97 -8.89 -15.19
C LEU A 51 7.22 -8.14 -16.52
N PRO A 52 7.30 -8.86 -17.65
CA PRO A 52 7.38 -8.24 -18.97
C PRO A 52 6.26 -7.22 -19.19
N LEU A 53 6.54 -6.14 -19.91
CA LEU A 53 5.55 -5.08 -20.16
C LEU A 53 4.26 -5.61 -20.80
N GLY A 54 4.36 -6.63 -21.66
CA GLY A 54 3.21 -7.29 -22.27
C GLY A 54 2.28 -7.93 -21.24
N GLU A 55 2.82 -8.57 -20.20
CA GLU A 55 2.04 -9.18 -19.13
C GLU A 55 1.37 -8.11 -18.25
N LYS A 56 2.10 -7.05 -17.88
CA LYS A 56 1.55 -5.94 -17.09
C LYS A 56 0.44 -5.19 -17.83
N ARG A 57 0.54 -5.05 -19.16
CA ARG A 57 -0.49 -4.39 -19.98
C ARG A 57 -1.80 -5.15 -20.06
N LYS A 58 -1.82 -6.47 -19.79
CA LYS A 58 -3.08 -7.25 -19.76
C LYS A 58 -4.03 -6.76 -18.66
N VAL A 59 -3.49 -6.16 -17.60
CA VAL A 59 -4.25 -5.60 -16.47
C VAL A 59 -4.30 -4.06 -16.49
N GLU A 60 -3.99 -3.43 -17.63
CA GLU A 60 -3.93 -1.98 -17.75
C GLU A 60 -5.29 -1.29 -17.63
N HIS A 61 -5.26 -0.04 -17.15
CA HIS A 61 -6.40 0.85 -17.13
C HIS A 61 -6.97 1.04 -18.55
N PRO A 62 -8.28 0.83 -18.78
CA PRO A 62 -8.84 1.08 -20.10
C PRO A 62 -8.82 2.59 -20.37
N HIS A 63 -8.79 2.98 -21.64
CA HIS A 63 -8.91 4.38 -22.02
C HIS A 63 -10.30 4.92 -21.64
N GLY A 64 -10.37 6.00 -20.87
CA GLY A 64 -11.62 6.66 -20.45
C GLY A 64 -11.67 6.99 -18.96
N THR A 65 -12.78 7.63 -18.53
CA THR A 65 -13.04 8.04 -17.14
C THR A 65 -13.57 6.86 -16.30
N VAL A 66 -12.81 5.78 -16.24
CA VAL A 66 -13.13 4.62 -15.39
C VAL A 66 -12.37 4.78 -14.06
N PRO A 67 -12.95 4.42 -12.90
CA PRO A 67 -12.29 4.61 -11.61
C PRO A 67 -10.95 3.85 -11.51
N TYR A 68 -9.97 4.49 -10.85
CA TYR A 68 -8.56 4.08 -10.70
C TYR A 68 -8.36 2.71 -10.03
N ARG A 69 -8.42 1.61 -10.80
CA ARG A 69 -8.35 0.23 -10.27
C ARG A 69 -7.35 -0.70 -10.97
N ARG A 70 -6.31 -0.16 -11.63
CA ARG A 70 -5.49 -0.92 -12.61
C ARG A 70 -4.05 -0.41 -12.72
N TYR A 71 -3.23 -1.16 -13.46
CA TYR A 71 -1.89 -0.73 -13.82
C TYR A 71 -1.95 0.53 -14.69
N THR A 72 -1.20 1.55 -14.29
CA THR A 72 -1.01 2.78 -15.03
C THR A 72 0.48 2.95 -15.34
N GLY A 73 0.79 3.08 -16.62
CA GLY A 73 2.15 3.38 -17.07
C GLY A 73 2.61 4.81 -16.75
N VAL A 74 3.92 5.01 -16.77
CA VAL A 74 4.60 6.31 -16.63
C VAL A 74 3.93 7.38 -17.49
N GLY A 75 3.65 8.56 -16.91
CA GLY A 75 3.12 9.72 -17.64
C GLY A 75 1.61 9.72 -17.93
N ARG A 76 0.86 8.72 -17.44
CA ARG A 76 -0.58 8.57 -17.73
C ARG A 76 -1.52 9.07 -16.64
N GLN A 77 -1.03 9.33 -15.44
CA GLN A 77 -1.82 9.92 -14.36
C GLN A 77 -1.43 11.39 -14.18
N ARG A 78 -2.45 12.26 -14.04
CA ARG A 78 -2.29 13.68 -13.74
C ARG A 78 -2.97 13.91 -12.40
N ILE A 79 -2.19 14.13 -11.35
CA ILE A 79 -2.71 14.70 -10.10
C ILE A 79 -3.04 16.16 -10.42
N TYR A 80 -4.21 16.65 -9.96
CA TYR A 80 -4.60 18.04 -10.12
C TYR A 80 -3.73 18.92 -9.20
N SER A 81 -2.48 19.15 -9.58
CA SER A 81 -1.72 20.29 -9.10
C SER A 81 -1.40 21.18 -10.30
N SER A 82 -1.49 22.49 -10.10
CA SER A 82 -1.15 23.54 -11.08
C SER A 82 0.35 23.55 -11.44
N ILE A 83 1.13 22.62 -10.90
CA ILE A 83 2.56 22.47 -11.12
C ILE A 83 2.78 21.56 -12.34
N ARG A 84 3.57 22.05 -13.31
CA ARG A 84 3.91 21.37 -14.57
C ARG A 84 4.87 20.17 -14.36
N GLY A 85 4.53 19.23 -13.48
CA GLY A 85 5.26 17.97 -13.31
C GLY A 85 4.49 16.83 -13.99
N SER A 86 5.09 16.16 -14.99
CA SER A 86 4.53 14.91 -15.50
C SER A 86 4.80 13.79 -14.47
N GLU A 87 3.77 13.16 -13.90
CA GLU A 87 3.93 12.03 -12.97
C GLU A 87 4.63 10.87 -13.70
N ARG A 88 5.81 10.46 -13.23
CA ARG A 88 6.64 9.43 -13.88
C ARG A 88 6.54 8.04 -13.22
N THR A 89 5.56 7.86 -12.35
CA THR A 89 5.44 6.68 -11.50
C THR A 89 4.59 5.59 -12.15
N LYS A 90 4.97 4.32 -11.98
CA LYS A 90 4.10 3.19 -12.30
C LYS A 90 3.27 2.84 -11.08
N HIS A 91 1.99 2.64 -11.29
CA HIS A 91 1.02 2.48 -10.21
C HIS A 91 0.07 1.32 -10.49
N TRP A 92 -0.36 0.60 -9.45
CA TRP A 92 -1.45 -0.39 -9.49
C TRP A 92 -2.34 -0.26 -8.24
N THR A 93 -3.67 -0.22 -8.42
CA THR A 93 -4.65 -0.16 -7.30
C THR A 93 -5.53 -1.41 -7.24
N GLU A 94 -5.89 -1.86 -6.04
CA GLU A 94 -6.90 -2.92 -5.81
C GLU A 94 -8.18 -2.41 -5.11
N ILE A 95 -9.37 -2.87 -5.57
CA ILE A 95 -10.67 -2.82 -4.86
C ILE A 95 -11.50 -4.06 -5.25
N ASP A 96 -11.66 -5.04 -4.36
CA ASP A 96 -12.22 -6.36 -4.74
C ASP A 96 -13.72 -6.55 -4.45
N GLN A 97 -14.42 -5.57 -3.88
CA GLN A 97 -15.79 -5.78 -3.35
C GLN A 97 -16.88 -4.81 -3.83
N GLU A 98 -16.71 -4.12 -4.96
CA GLU A 98 -17.83 -3.33 -5.54
C GLU A 98 -18.54 -4.03 -6.72
N PRO A 99 -19.87 -3.90 -6.85
CA PRO A 99 -20.66 -4.65 -7.84
C PRO A 99 -20.33 -4.34 -9.30
N PHE A 100 -19.82 -3.15 -9.61
CA PHE A 100 -19.75 -2.64 -10.98
C PHE A 100 -18.32 -2.56 -11.56
N HIS A 101 -17.30 -2.82 -10.73
CA HIS A 101 -15.90 -2.58 -11.10
C HIS A 101 -14.97 -3.65 -10.49
N HIS A 102 -14.87 -4.80 -11.15
CA HIS A 102 -13.99 -5.88 -10.71
C HIS A 102 -12.50 -5.58 -10.98
N ASN A 103 -11.65 -5.99 -10.04
CA ASN A 103 -10.20 -6.00 -10.22
C ASN A 103 -9.80 -6.91 -11.40
N ARG A 104 -8.78 -6.47 -12.15
CA ARG A 104 -8.10 -7.31 -13.14
C ARG A 104 -6.79 -7.82 -12.56
N TRP A 105 -6.69 -9.14 -12.50
CA TRP A 105 -5.54 -9.85 -11.97
C TRP A 105 -4.66 -10.35 -13.10
N VAL A 106 -3.35 -10.39 -12.86
CA VAL A 106 -2.44 -11.16 -13.73
C VAL A 106 -2.82 -12.64 -13.65
N ASP A 107 -2.55 -13.37 -14.73
CA ASP A 107 -2.83 -14.80 -14.76
C ASP A 107 -2.06 -15.52 -13.65
N GLU A 108 -2.70 -16.48 -12.99
CA GLU A 108 -2.10 -17.28 -11.93
C GLU A 108 -0.86 -18.04 -12.42
N LYS A 109 -0.79 -18.37 -13.72
CA LYS A 109 0.39 -18.96 -14.36
C LYS A 109 1.54 -17.98 -14.54
N THR A 110 1.23 -16.69 -14.74
CA THR A 110 2.22 -15.63 -14.94
C THR A 110 2.83 -15.21 -13.60
N LEU A 111 2.02 -15.09 -12.54
CA LEU A 111 2.51 -14.76 -11.21
C LEU A 111 1.73 -15.52 -10.11
N PRO A 112 2.16 -16.76 -9.80
CA PRO A 112 1.46 -17.63 -8.85
C PRO A 112 1.30 -17.02 -7.46
N GLY A 113 0.10 -17.19 -6.90
CA GLY A 113 -0.31 -16.75 -5.58
C GLY A 113 -0.45 -15.24 -5.42
N PHE A 114 -0.20 -14.41 -6.44
CA PHE A 114 -0.16 -12.95 -6.28
C PHE A 114 -1.52 -12.42 -5.85
N ARG A 115 -2.57 -12.88 -6.52
CA ARG A 115 -3.94 -12.53 -6.17
C ARG A 115 -4.30 -12.94 -4.75
N ALA A 116 -3.99 -14.18 -4.36
CA ALA A 116 -4.31 -14.67 -3.02
C ALA A 116 -3.58 -13.87 -1.94
N PHE A 117 -2.30 -13.57 -2.17
CA PHE A 117 -1.48 -12.75 -1.30
C PHE A 117 -2.05 -11.34 -1.15
N MET A 118 -2.33 -10.64 -2.25
CA MET A 118 -2.79 -9.25 -2.21
C MET A 118 -4.13 -9.10 -1.48
N LYS A 119 -5.04 -10.06 -1.65
CA LYS A 119 -6.31 -10.13 -0.91
C LYS A 119 -6.10 -10.32 0.59
N ASP A 120 -5.28 -11.29 0.99
CA ASP A 120 -4.99 -11.54 2.41
C ASP A 120 -4.27 -10.33 3.04
N PHE A 121 -3.39 -9.68 2.28
CA PHE A 121 -2.72 -8.45 2.72
C PHE A 121 -3.70 -7.30 2.93
N LEU A 122 -4.61 -7.06 1.98
CA LEU A 122 -5.65 -6.04 2.12
C LEU A 122 -6.54 -6.30 3.33
N GLN A 123 -6.91 -7.56 3.60
CA GLN A 123 -7.69 -7.93 4.79
C GLN A 123 -6.95 -7.64 6.10
N LYS A 124 -5.63 -7.86 6.14
CA LYS A 124 -4.81 -7.54 7.32
C LYS A 124 -4.64 -6.04 7.51
N LEU A 125 -4.46 -5.28 6.43
CA LEU A 125 -4.44 -3.82 6.47
C LEU A 125 -5.78 -3.23 6.94
N GLU A 126 -6.90 -3.85 6.56
CA GLU A 126 -8.23 -3.47 7.03
C GLU A 126 -8.41 -3.72 8.55
N GLN A 127 -7.84 -4.79 9.10
CA GLN A 127 -7.82 -5.01 10.55
C GLN A 127 -6.97 -3.96 11.27
N LEU A 128 -5.79 -3.66 10.74
CA LEU A 128 -4.92 -2.60 11.26
C LEU A 128 -5.59 -1.22 11.18
N HIS A 129 -6.27 -0.94 10.07
CA HIS A 129 -7.04 0.27 9.85
C HIS A 129 -8.05 0.51 10.98
N ARG A 130 -8.83 -0.52 11.35
CA ARG A 130 -9.81 -0.43 12.44
C ARG A 130 -9.15 -0.15 13.78
N ALA A 131 -8.05 -0.84 14.08
CA ALA A 131 -7.33 -0.61 15.33
C ALA A 131 -6.75 0.82 15.43
N VAL A 132 -6.22 1.36 14.33
CA VAL A 132 -5.72 2.74 14.27
C VAL A 132 -6.86 3.75 14.37
N LEU A 133 -7.99 3.49 13.70
CA LEU A 133 -9.20 4.32 13.84
C LEU A 133 -9.67 4.39 15.30
N ASP A 134 -9.75 3.24 15.99
CA ASP A 134 -10.12 3.21 17.41
C ASP A 134 -9.13 3.99 18.28
N ALA A 135 -7.83 3.89 18.01
CA ALA A 135 -6.81 4.66 18.71
C ALA A 135 -6.94 6.17 18.45
N LEU A 136 -7.28 6.59 17.23
CA LEU A 136 -7.54 7.99 16.88
C LEU A 136 -8.80 8.52 17.58
N LEU A 137 -9.90 7.77 17.56
CA LEU A 137 -11.14 8.16 18.25
C LEU A 137 -10.91 8.33 19.76
N LEU A 138 -10.13 7.43 20.36
CA LEU A 138 -9.72 7.54 21.76
C LEU A 138 -8.87 8.77 22.02
N GLY A 139 -7.85 9.02 21.19
CA GLY A 139 -6.94 10.17 21.34
C GLY A 139 -7.60 11.52 21.08
N LEU A 140 -8.68 11.54 20.29
CA LEU A 140 -9.52 12.72 20.04
C LEU A 140 -10.65 12.88 21.07
N GLU A 141 -10.71 12.01 22.08
CA GLU A 141 -11.72 12.02 23.15
C GLU A 141 -13.17 11.99 22.62
N VAL A 142 -13.40 11.26 21.52
CA VAL A 142 -14.73 11.09 20.93
C VAL A 142 -15.63 10.32 21.91
N ASP A 143 -16.85 10.80 22.12
CA ASP A 143 -17.81 10.14 23.00
C ASP A 143 -18.10 8.71 22.52
N PRO A 144 -18.12 7.70 23.41
CA PRO A 144 -18.41 6.32 23.03
C PRO A 144 -19.73 6.14 22.27
N SER A 145 -20.73 6.98 22.51
CA SER A 145 -22.01 6.97 21.80
C SER A 145 -21.92 7.47 20.36
N GLU A 146 -20.90 8.26 20.02
CA GLU A 146 -20.62 8.75 18.66
C GLU A 146 -19.57 7.90 17.92
N ALA A 147 -18.75 7.14 18.64
CA ALA A 147 -17.69 6.31 18.05
C ALA A 147 -18.22 5.34 16.98
N ASP A 148 -19.42 4.78 17.17
CA ASP A 148 -20.04 3.87 16.21
C ASP A 148 -20.43 4.55 14.90
N TYR A 149 -20.80 5.84 14.94
CA TYR A 149 -21.02 6.62 13.72
C TYR A 149 -19.72 6.73 12.91
N PHE A 150 -18.60 7.08 13.53
CA PHE A 150 -17.32 7.16 12.84
C PHE A 150 -16.87 5.80 12.29
N ARG A 151 -17.00 4.71 13.06
CA ARG A 151 -16.73 3.35 12.56
C ARG A 151 -17.57 3.00 11.34
N SER A 152 -18.84 3.44 11.30
CA SER A 152 -19.73 3.17 10.18
C SER A 152 -19.28 3.83 8.87
N LEU A 153 -18.61 4.99 8.94
CA LEU A 153 -18.01 5.66 7.77
C LEU A 153 -16.86 4.85 7.16
N HIS A 154 -16.28 3.95 7.96
CA HIS A 154 -15.16 3.09 7.60
C HIS A 154 -15.56 1.62 7.38
N ALA A 155 -16.86 1.30 7.37
CA ALA A 155 -17.34 -0.09 7.30
C ALA A 155 -17.37 -0.69 5.87
N GLY A 156 -17.14 0.12 4.83
CA GLY A 156 -17.22 -0.29 3.43
C GLY A 156 -15.87 -0.73 2.83
N PRO A 157 -15.88 -1.37 1.64
CA PRO A 157 -14.65 -1.78 0.93
C PRO A 157 -13.94 -0.62 0.25
N GLN A 158 -13.87 0.52 0.93
CA GLN A 158 -13.30 1.76 0.41
C GLN A 158 -11.79 1.82 0.57
N SER A 159 -11.22 1.00 1.45
CA SER A 159 -9.78 0.82 1.62
C SER A 159 -9.15 0.36 0.31
N LYS A 160 -8.22 1.18 -0.22
CA LYS A 160 -7.49 0.91 -1.47
C LYS A 160 -6.05 0.62 -1.13
N ILE A 161 -5.47 -0.41 -1.73
CA ILE A 161 -4.02 -0.58 -1.75
C ILE A 161 -3.46 -0.03 -3.07
N ARG A 162 -2.40 0.77 -2.96
CA ARG A 162 -1.68 1.40 -4.07
C ARG A 162 -0.24 0.88 -4.09
N LEU A 163 0.08 0.01 -5.05
CA LEU A 163 1.44 -0.45 -5.30
C LEU A 163 2.15 0.56 -6.20
N LEU A 164 3.24 1.13 -5.72
CA LEU A 164 4.05 2.12 -6.43
C LEU A 164 5.41 1.56 -6.77
N HIS A 165 5.87 1.82 -7.99
CA HIS A 165 7.24 1.51 -8.40
C HIS A 165 7.88 2.70 -9.10
N TYR A 166 8.97 3.16 -8.49
CA TYR A 166 9.86 4.19 -8.97
C TYR A 166 11.07 3.50 -9.63
N PRO A 167 11.20 3.54 -10.97
CA PRO A 167 12.34 2.94 -11.65
C PRO A 167 13.65 3.65 -11.26
N ALA A 168 14.75 2.92 -11.21
CA ALA A 168 16.07 3.53 -11.04
C ALA A 168 16.35 4.52 -12.18
N LEU A 169 16.87 5.70 -11.82
CA LEU A 169 17.42 6.66 -12.78
C LEU A 169 18.93 6.72 -12.64
N LEU A 170 19.60 6.94 -13.76
CA LEU A 170 21.03 7.25 -13.77
C LEU A 170 21.24 8.62 -13.12
N GLU A 171 22.03 8.66 -12.05
CA GLU A 171 22.33 9.90 -11.33
C GLU A 171 22.92 10.97 -12.24
N SER A 172 23.77 10.56 -13.20
CA SER A 172 24.36 11.45 -14.22
C SER A 172 23.35 12.13 -15.13
N THR A 173 22.11 11.65 -15.16
CA THR A 173 21.01 12.18 -15.99
C THR A 173 19.87 12.76 -15.17
N THR A 174 19.98 12.74 -13.84
CA THR A 174 18.91 13.13 -12.92
C THR A 174 19.15 14.53 -12.40
N ASP A 175 18.37 15.48 -12.89
CA ASP A 175 18.26 16.79 -12.26
C ASP A 175 17.37 16.66 -11.03
N ARG A 176 17.95 16.67 -9.82
CA ARG A 176 17.20 16.52 -8.56
C ARG A 176 16.25 17.68 -8.26
N GLN A 177 16.47 18.86 -8.87
CA GLN A 177 15.57 20.01 -8.69
C GLN A 177 14.37 19.95 -9.65
N ALA A 178 14.55 19.36 -10.83
CA ALA A 178 13.49 19.23 -11.83
C ALA A 178 12.80 17.85 -11.85
N THR A 179 13.41 16.83 -11.23
CA THR A 179 12.92 15.44 -11.27
C THR A 179 12.18 15.11 -9.98
N THR A 180 10.87 15.32 -10.01
CA THR A 180 9.97 14.85 -8.95
C THR A 180 9.12 13.71 -9.49
N TRP A 181 9.17 12.55 -8.83
CA TRP A 181 8.37 11.39 -9.25
C TRP A 181 6.88 11.57 -8.96
N CYS A 182 6.57 12.09 -7.77
CA CYS A 182 5.22 12.40 -7.32
C CYS A 182 5.20 13.86 -6.81
N PRO A 183 4.51 14.78 -7.49
CA PRO A 183 4.40 16.17 -7.05
C PRO A 183 3.82 16.27 -5.63
N SER A 184 4.07 17.39 -4.95
CA SER A 184 3.44 17.70 -3.66
C SER A 184 1.92 17.62 -3.77
N HIS A 185 1.32 16.97 -2.77
CA HIS A 185 -0.12 16.78 -2.66
C HIS A 185 -0.49 16.46 -1.22
N THR A 186 -1.77 16.60 -0.91
CA THR A 186 -2.38 16.03 0.28
C THR A 186 -3.16 14.78 -0.10
N ASP A 187 -3.13 13.77 0.77
CA ASP A 187 -3.93 12.57 0.58
C ASP A 187 -5.42 12.89 0.74
N PHE A 188 -6.26 12.22 -0.06
CA PHE A 188 -7.73 12.35 0.00
C PHE A 188 -8.38 11.41 1.05
N THR A 189 -7.57 10.67 1.78
CA THR A 189 -8.00 9.63 2.73
C THR A 189 -8.00 10.15 4.16
N THR A 190 -8.77 9.52 5.04
CA THR A 190 -8.75 9.85 6.49
C THR A 190 -7.35 9.66 7.08
N PHE A 191 -6.65 8.60 6.68
CA PHE A 191 -5.23 8.37 6.93
C PHE A 191 -4.70 7.34 5.92
N THR A 192 -3.37 7.25 5.81
CA THR A 192 -2.68 6.38 4.84
C THR A 192 -1.63 5.52 5.53
N PHE A 193 -1.67 4.21 5.27
CA PHE A 193 -0.54 3.33 5.59
C PHE A 193 0.44 3.34 4.42
N LEU A 194 1.59 3.97 4.64
CA LEU A 194 2.66 4.02 3.65
C LEU A 194 3.77 3.05 4.05
N ILE A 195 3.99 2.02 3.22
CA ILE A 195 5.05 1.03 3.40
C ILE A 195 6.09 1.28 2.31
N GLN A 196 7.30 1.67 2.71
CA GLN A 196 8.38 2.03 1.80
C GLN A 196 9.56 1.07 1.95
N ASN A 197 10.40 1.02 0.92
CA ASN A 197 11.71 0.38 1.04
C ASN A 197 12.64 1.26 1.89
N GLN A 198 13.91 0.87 2.02
CA GLN A 198 14.88 1.63 2.82
C GLN A 198 15.37 2.93 2.16
N ASN A 199 14.85 3.28 0.98
CA ASN A 199 15.22 4.52 0.32
C ASN A 199 14.47 5.68 1.00
N GLN A 200 15.22 6.67 1.47
CA GLN A 200 14.67 7.87 2.08
C GLN A 200 14.30 8.90 1.01
N GLU A 201 13.21 8.66 0.30
CA GLU A 201 12.76 9.49 -0.84
C GLU A 201 11.48 10.31 -0.52
N LEU A 202 10.83 10.05 0.63
CA LEU A 202 9.66 10.82 1.05
C LEU A 202 10.08 12.11 1.74
N GLU A 203 9.52 13.23 1.28
CA GLU A 203 9.65 14.54 1.90
C GLU A 203 8.28 15.02 2.38
N VAL A 204 8.25 15.73 3.50
CA VAL A 204 7.05 16.33 4.09
C VAL A 204 7.31 17.82 4.22
N GLU A 205 6.38 18.64 3.72
CA GLU A 205 6.42 20.11 3.86
C GLU A 205 6.27 20.50 5.34
N ASP A 206 7.02 21.50 5.78
CA ASP A 206 7.13 21.96 7.16
C ASP A 206 6.03 22.95 7.60
#